data_AF-B4GM64-F1
#
_entry.id   AF-B4GM64-F1
#
_cell.length_a   1.000
_cell.length_b   1.000
_cell.length_c   1.000
_cell.angle_alpha   90.00
_cell.angle_beta   90.00
_cell.angle_gamma   90.00
#
_symmetry.space_group_name_H-M   'P 1'
#
loop_
_entity.id
_entity.type
_entity.pdbx_description
1 polymer ?
#
loop_
_entity_poly.entity_id
_entity_poly.type
_entity_poly.pdbx_seq_one_letter_code
_entity_poly.pdbx_strand_id
1 'polypeptide(L)'
;MQLGLYIIGGSIVERDAGKLYNTCTVWAPNGSLIGRHRKIHLFTMNIEAAHGGGVQFDEGAVLTAGSELTVVKIGQHKVGIGICHDKRFEELARIYRNLGCSMLVYPSAFCICQGPMHWELLQRARATDNHCLAATQQSIRTLSPVDFDMVEQVRRQITIHQQRRTDVYAKARADS
;
A
#
# COMPACT_ATOMS: atom_id res chain seq x y z
N MET A 1 -14.35 13.84 -16.52
CA MET A 1 -14.32 14.56 -15.22
C MET A 1 -13.82 15.98 -15.47
N GLN A 2 -14.39 16.99 -14.78
CA GLN A 2 -14.22 18.41 -15.13
C GLN A 2 -12.89 19.05 -14.66
N LEU A 3 -12.11 18.35 -13.82
CA LEU A 3 -10.94 18.92 -13.13
C LEU A 3 -9.57 18.45 -13.65
N GLY A 4 -9.54 17.52 -14.62
CA GLY A 4 -8.27 17.04 -15.17
C GLY A 4 -7.37 16.23 -14.21
N LEU A 5 -7.94 15.66 -13.15
CA LEU A 5 -7.19 14.99 -12.07
C LEU A 5 -7.17 13.47 -12.19
N TYR A 6 -6.09 12.86 -11.71
CA TYR A 6 -6.09 11.44 -11.35
C TYR A 6 -6.72 11.28 -9.95
N ILE A 7 -7.55 10.25 -9.77
CA ILE A 7 -8.23 9.99 -8.50
C ILE A 7 -7.91 8.58 -8.03
N ILE A 8 -7.26 8.45 -6.88
CA ILE A 8 -7.16 7.18 -6.13
C ILE A 8 -8.33 7.21 -5.13
N GLY A 9 -9.39 6.45 -5.44
CA GLY A 9 -10.73 6.58 -4.86
C GLY A 9 -10.90 6.01 -3.45
N GLY A 10 -9.85 5.95 -2.64
CA GLY A 10 -9.91 5.28 -1.34
C GLY A 10 -10.20 3.79 -1.51
N SER A 11 -11.04 3.21 -0.64
CA SER A 11 -11.51 1.84 -0.82
C SER A 11 -12.99 1.69 -0.50
N ILE A 12 -13.66 0.77 -1.19
CA ILE A 12 -15.09 0.44 -1.06
C ILE A 12 -15.29 -1.07 -1.04
N VAL A 13 -16.44 -1.54 -0.56
CA VAL A 13 -16.81 -2.95 -0.69
C VAL A 13 -17.29 -3.20 -2.13
N GLU A 14 -16.54 -3.99 -2.89
CA GLU A 14 -16.90 -4.45 -4.22
C GLU A 14 -17.57 -5.83 -4.12
N ARG A 15 -18.70 -6.01 -4.81
CA ARG A 15 -19.29 -7.34 -5.03
C ARG A 15 -18.93 -7.83 -6.42
N ASP A 16 -18.36 -9.02 -6.51
CA ASP A 16 -18.01 -9.65 -7.78
C ASP A 16 -18.14 -11.18 -7.68
N ALA A 17 -18.84 -11.79 -8.62
CA ALA A 17 -19.10 -13.24 -8.69
C ALA A 17 -19.52 -13.86 -7.33
N GLY A 18 -20.40 -13.18 -6.58
CA GLY A 18 -20.91 -13.65 -5.29
C GLY A 18 -19.96 -13.41 -4.10
N LYS A 19 -18.76 -12.89 -4.33
CA LYS A 19 -17.76 -12.57 -3.30
C LYS A 19 -17.74 -11.06 -3.02
N LEU A 20 -17.25 -10.69 -1.84
CA LEU A 20 -17.05 -9.30 -1.42
C LEU A 20 -15.56 -9.01 -1.30
N TYR A 21 -15.11 -7.83 -1.73
CA TYR A 21 -13.71 -7.42 -1.68
C TYR A 21 -13.58 -6.02 -1.12
N ASN A 22 -12.46 -5.73 -0.45
CA ASN A 22 -12.07 -4.36 -0.13
C ASN A 22 -11.28 -3.80 -1.33
N THR A 23 -11.88 -2.91 -2.11
CA THR A 23 -11.38 -2.52 -3.43
C THR A 23 -11.09 -1.03 -3.53
N CYS A 24 -9.87 -0.69 -3.94
CA CYS A 24 -9.44 0.65 -4.33
C CYS A 24 -9.50 0.79 -5.86
N THR A 25 -10.14 1.86 -6.34
CA THR A 25 -10.20 2.18 -7.77
C THR A 25 -9.35 3.41 -8.08
N VAL A 26 -8.72 3.41 -9.25
CA VAL A 26 -7.92 4.54 -9.74
C VAL A 26 -8.45 5.02 -11.08
N TRP A 27 -8.71 6.32 -11.16
CA TRP A 27 -9.35 6.96 -12.31
C TRP A 27 -8.42 7.99 -12.94
N ALA A 28 -8.37 8.01 -14.26
CA ALA A 28 -7.63 9.00 -15.03
C ALA A 28 -8.45 10.29 -15.25
N PRO A 29 -7.79 11.41 -15.67
CA PRO A 29 -8.46 12.67 -15.96
C PRO A 29 -9.65 12.59 -16.93
N ASN A 30 -9.56 11.68 -17.90
CA ASN A 30 -10.63 11.43 -18.88
C ASN A 30 -11.81 10.62 -18.30
N GLY A 31 -11.75 10.19 -17.05
CA GLY A 31 -12.77 9.36 -16.38
C GLY A 31 -12.62 7.86 -16.62
N SER A 32 -11.55 7.40 -17.30
CA SER A 32 -11.30 5.96 -17.44
C SER A 32 -10.79 5.34 -16.14
N LEU A 33 -11.27 4.14 -15.83
CA LEU A 33 -10.73 3.30 -14.76
C LEU A 33 -9.40 2.71 -15.21
N ILE A 34 -8.30 3.12 -14.58
CA ILE A 34 -6.93 2.72 -14.93
C ILE A 34 -6.30 1.78 -13.90
N GLY A 35 -7.00 1.51 -12.80
CA GLY A 35 -6.56 0.56 -11.80
C GLY A 35 -7.68 0.11 -10.89
N ARG A 36 -7.64 -1.16 -10.48
CA ARG A 36 -8.54 -1.75 -9.49
C ARG A 36 -7.71 -2.67 -8.62
N HIS A 37 -7.51 -2.29 -7.37
CA HIS A 37 -6.75 -3.06 -6.39
C HIS A 37 -7.69 -3.66 -5.35
N ARG A 38 -7.73 -4.99 -5.27
CA ARG A 38 -8.39 -5.71 -4.18
C ARG A 38 -7.36 -5.98 -3.09
N LYS A 39 -7.66 -5.60 -1.84
CA LYS A 39 -6.77 -5.75 -0.69
C LYS A 39 -6.26 -7.19 -0.61
N ILE A 40 -4.93 -7.36 -0.63
CA ILE A 40 -4.30 -8.68 -0.69
C ILE A 40 -4.28 -9.29 0.72
N HIS A 41 -3.92 -8.49 1.72
CA HIS A 41 -3.80 -8.96 3.09
C HIS A 41 -4.98 -8.48 3.93
N LEU A 42 -5.92 -9.38 4.22
CA LEU A 42 -7.06 -9.09 5.07
C LEU A 42 -6.62 -8.89 6.53
N PHE A 43 -7.29 -7.98 7.24
CA PHE A 43 -6.94 -7.61 8.60
C PHE A 43 -7.58 -8.56 9.62
N THR A 44 -6.76 -9.14 10.47
CA THR A 44 -7.20 -9.90 11.63
C THR A 44 -6.54 -9.33 12.89
N MET A 45 -7.31 -9.22 13.96
CA MET A 45 -6.87 -8.71 15.25
C MET A 45 -7.54 -9.50 16.36
N ASN A 46 -6.74 -9.91 17.34
CA ASN A 46 -7.20 -10.52 18.57
C ASN A 46 -6.45 -9.86 19.73
N ILE A 47 -7.11 -8.94 20.43
CA ILE A 47 -6.62 -8.32 21.65
C ILE A 47 -7.21 -9.12 22.80
N GLU A 48 -6.36 -9.73 23.62
CA GLU A 48 -6.80 -10.49 24.78
C GLU A 48 -7.53 -9.62 25.79
N ALA A 49 -8.50 -10.22 26.50
CA ALA A 49 -9.29 -9.54 27.53
C ALA A 49 -8.42 -8.86 28.60
N ALA A 50 -7.29 -9.50 28.94
CA ALA A 50 -6.33 -9.00 29.91
C ALA A 50 -5.64 -7.70 29.50
N HIS A 51 -5.69 -7.28 28.21
CA HIS A 51 -4.87 -6.18 27.67
C HIS A 51 -5.71 -5.11 26.96
N GLY A 52 -6.97 -4.92 27.36
CA GLY A 52 -7.81 -3.84 26.83
C GLY A 52 -9.26 -4.22 26.56
N GLY A 53 -9.86 -5.07 27.39
CA GLY A 53 -11.29 -5.39 27.35
C GLY A 53 -11.70 -6.46 26.33
N GLY A 54 -10.75 -7.00 25.55
CA GLY A 54 -11.00 -8.10 24.62
C GLY A 54 -11.62 -7.61 23.32
N VAL A 55 -10.84 -7.55 22.24
CA VAL A 55 -11.35 -7.15 20.92
C VAL A 55 -10.89 -8.15 19.87
N GLN A 56 -11.86 -8.83 19.25
CA GLN A 56 -11.63 -9.70 18.10
C GLN A 56 -12.25 -9.06 16.86
N PHE A 57 -11.48 -9.05 15.77
CA PHE A 57 -11.91 -8.59 14.47
C PHE A 57 -11.26 -9.44 13.39
N ASP A 58 -12.06 -9.94 12.46
CA ASP A 58 -11.59 -10.68 11.30
C ASP A 58 -12.30 -10.19 10.04
N GLU A 59 -11.56 -9.46 9.19
CA GLU A 59 -12.05 -8.99 7.89
C GLU A 59 -12.31 -10.17 6.93
N GLY A 60 -11.57 -11.27 7.08
CA GLY A 60 -11.69 -12.48 6.26
C GLY A 60 -12.96 -13.29 6.51
N ALA A 61 -13.67 -13.01 7.61
CA ALA A 61 -14.98 -13.60 7.86
C ALA A 61 -16.06 -13.13 6.86
N VAL A 62 -15.83 -11.99 6.18
CA VAL A 62 -16.80 -11.38 5.26
C VAL A 62 -16.20 -11.09 3.88
N LEU A 63 -14.94 -10.66 3.83
CA LEU A 63 -14.28 -10.24 2.60
C LEU A 63 -13.34 -11.33 2.07
N THR A 64 -13.13 -11.32 0.77
CA THR A 64 -12.19 -12.16 0.05
C THR A 64 -10.92 -11.37 -0.26
N ALA A 65 -9.76 -12.03 -0.12
CA ALA A 65 -8.47 -11.44 -0.47
C ALA A 65 -8.33 -11.25 -1.98
N GLY A 66 -7.68 -10.15 -2.38
CA GLY A 66 -7.19 -9.96 -3.74
C GLY A 66 -6.00 -10.86 -4.06
N SER A 67 -5.76 -11.10 -5.34
CA SER A 67 -4.69 -11.98 -5.84
C SER A 67 -3.74 -11.31 -6.83
N GLU A 68 -3.87 -9.99 -7.02
CA GLU A 68 -3.12 -9.25 -8.05
C GLU A 68 -2.42 -8.03 -7.47
N LEU A 69 -1.20 -7.78 -7.94
CA LEU A 69 -0.50 -6.52 -7.74
C LEU A 69 -1.16 -5.42 -8.57
N THR A 70 -1.20 -4.19 -8.06
CA THR A 70 -1.76 -3.06 -8.81
C THR A 70 -0.76 -1.93 -8.93
N VAL A 71 -0.24 -1.75 -10.15
CA VAL A 71 0.62 -0.63 -10.53
C VAL A 71 -0.10 0.20 -11.57
N VAL A 72 -0.24 1.50 -11.29
CA VAL A 72 -0.88 2.47 -12.20
C VAL A 72 0.13 3.52 -12.65
N LYS A 73 -0.06 4.06 -13.85
CA LYS A 73 0.73 5.18 -14.37
C LYS A 73 -0.01 6.49 -14.10
N ILE A 74 0.61 7.37 -13.33
CA ILE A 74 0.13 8.74 -13.06
C ILE A 74 1.15 9.70 -13.64
N GLY A 75 0.79 10.34 -14.76
CA GLY A 75 1.74 11.11 -15.56
C GLY A 75 2.86 10.22 -16.10
N GLN A 76 4.11 10.51 -15.75
CA GLN A 76 5.27 9.69 -16.12
C GLN A 76 5.67 8.67 -15.04
N HIS A 77 5.04 8.70 -13.87
CA HIS A 77 5.45 7.91 -12.71
C HIS A 77 4.58 6.68 -12.53
N LYS A 78 5.19 5.59 -12.07
CA LYS A 78 4.48 4.39 -11.62
C LYS A 78 4.14 4.50 -10.14
N VAL A 79 2.91 4.16 -9.80
CA VAL A 79 2.39 4.20 -8.43
C VAL A 79 1.87 2.82 -8.06
N GLY A 80 2.37 2.26 -6.96
CA GLY A 80 1.89 1.00 -6.39
C GLY A 80 0.74 1.24 -5.43
N ILE A 81 -0.32 0.45 -5.53
CA ILE A 81 -1.52 0.58 -4.69
C ILE A 81 -1.59 -0.58 -3.70
N GLY A 82 -1.78 -0.28 -2.42
CA GLY A 82 -2.15 -1.25 -1.39
C GLY A 82 -3.29 -0.68 -0.54
N ILE A 83 -3.92 -1.47 0.32
CA ILE A 83 -4.97 -1.01 1.24
C ILE A 83 -4.60 -1.37 2.67
N CYS A 84 -4.56 -0.37 3.55
CA CYS A 84 -4.45 -0.49 5.00
C CYS A 84 -3.40 -1.52 5.49
N HIS A 85 -3.85 -2.75 5.74
CA HIS A 85 -3.03 -3.84 6.29
C HIS A 85 -1.90 -4.26 5.34
N ASP A 86 -2.08 -4.08 4.02
CA ASP A 86 -1.05 -4.33 3.01
C ASP A 86 0.28 -3.63 3.29
N LYS A 87 0.24 -2.45 3.93
CA LYS A 87 1.48 -1.73 4.27
C LYS A 87 2.33 -2.43 5.33
N ARG A 88 1.78 -3.42 6.06
CA ARG A 88 2.55 -4.21 7.04
C ARG A 88 3.48 -5.21 6.36
N PHE A 89 3.22 -5.60 5.11
CA PHE A 89 3.99 -6.59 4.37
C PHE A 89 5.01 -5.89 3.48
N GLU A 90 6.28 -5.91 3.89
CA GLU A 90 7.35 -5.21 3.16
C GLU A 90 7.62 -5.82 1.79
N GLU A 91 7.32 -7.10 1.58
CA GLU A 91 7.51 -7.78 0.31
C GLU A 91 6.67 -7.14 -0.79
N LEU A 92 5.43 -6.73 -0.47
CA LEU A 92 4.56 -6.03 -1.41
C LEU A 92 5.19 -4.71 -1.86
N ALA A 93 5.67 -3.90 -0.91
CA ALA A 93 6.34 -2.64 -1.21
C ALA A 93 7.64 -2.85 -2.00
N ARG A 94 8.41 -3.89 -1.64
CA ARG A 94 9.63 -4.28 -2.33
C ARG A 94 9.35 -4.68 -3.78
N ILE A 95 8.28 -5.45 -4.03
CA ILE A 95 7.87 -5.83 -5.38
C ILE A 95 7.48 -4.58 -6.17
N TYR A 96 6.67 -3.68 -5.62
CA TYR A 96 6.31 -2.43 -6.29
C TYR A 96 7.54 -1.59 -6.67
N ARG A 97 8.52 -1.49 -5.77
CA ARG A 97 9.77 -0.81 -6.10
C ARG A 97 10.55 -1.50 -7.22
N ASN A 98 10.62 -2.84 -7.23
CA ASN A 98 11.26 -3.60 -8.31
C ASN A 98 10.53 -3.41 -9.65
N LEU A 99 9.21 -3.16 -9.65
CA LEU A 99 8.43 -2.82 -10.84
C LEU A 99 8.62 -1.36 -11.31
N GLY A 100 9.44 -0.59 -10.60
CA GLY A 100 9.77 0.80 -10.92
C GLY A 100 8.82 1.83 -10.33
N CYS A 101 8.02 1.49 -9.32
CA CYS A 101 7.19 2.46 -8.63
C CYS A 101 8.06 3.51 -7.92
N SER A 102 7.70 4.79 -8.04
CA SER A 102 8.33 5.89 -7.29
C SER A 102 7.46 6.38 -6.13
N MET A 103 6.20 5.94 -6.08
CA MET A 103 5.27 6.22 -5.00
C MET A 103 4.45 4.97 -4.67
N LEU A 104 4.16 4.79 -3.40
CA LEU A 104 3.27 3.78 -2.85
C LEU A 104 2.11 4.50 -2.16
N VAL A 105 0.88 4.11 -2.47
CA VAL A 105 -0.32 4.70 -1.88
C VAL A 105 -1.11 3.63 -1.16
N TYR A 106 -1.39 3.87 0.13
CA TYR A 106 -2.16 2.99 0.98
C TYR A 106 -3.36 3.72 1.59
N PRO A 107 -4.53 3.76 0.91
CA PRO A 107 -5.76 4.18 1.56
C PRO A 107 -6.02 3.31 2.79
N SER A 108 -6.20 3.94 3.95
CA SER A 108 -6.16 3.19 5.21
C SER A 108 -6.99 3.85 6.31
N ALA A 109 -7.72 3.06 7.08
CA ALA A 109 -8.32 3.48 8.35
C ALA A 109 -7.69 2.65 9.48
N PHE A 110 -6.68 3.21 10.17
CA PHE A 110 -6.08 2.54 11.32
C PHE A 110 -6.95 2.72 12.56
N CYS A 111 -7.10 1.64 13.33
CA CYS A 111 -7.77 1.71 14.63
C CYS A 111 -6.96 2.57 15.61
N ILE A 112 -7.67 3.33 16.45
CA ILE A 112 -7.10 4.26 17.44
C ILE A 112 -6.12 3.54 18.39
N CYS A 113 -6.35 2.26 18.70
CA CYS A 113 -5.46 1.49 19.59
C CYS A 113 -4.10 1.13 18.97
N GLN A 114 -4.02 0.97 17.63
CA GLN A 114 -2.77 0.61 16.94
C GLN A 114 -2.12 1.78 16.19
N GLY A 115 -2.89 2.85 15.95
CA GLY A 115 -2.49 4.04 15.21
C GLY A 115 -1.21 4.69 15.75
N PRO A 116 -1.13 5.05 17.04
CA PRO A 116 -0.02 5.85 17.58
C PRO A 116 1.37 5.23 17.38
N MET A 117 1.49 3.90 17.46
CA MET A 117 2.79 3.23 17.33
C MET A 117 3.14 2.85 15.89
N HIS A 118 2.16 2.45 15.09
CA HIS A 118 2.44 1.81 13.80
C HIS A 118 2.17 2.69 12.59
N TRP A 119 1.30 3.70 12.70
CA TRP A 119 0.85 4.44 11.54
C TRP A 119 2.00 5.14 10.81
N GLU A 120 2.72 5.99 11.55
CA GLU A 120 3.83 6.78 11.02
C GLU A 120 5.05 5.92 10.73
N LEU A 121 5.35 4.98 11.64
CA LEU A 121 6.51 4.09 11.51
C LEU A 121 6.44 3.25 10.24
N LEU A 122 5.29 2.61 9.96
CA LEU A 122 5.15 1.77 8.77
C LEU A 122 5.29 2.60 7.49
N GLN A 123 4.65 3.76 7.37
CA GLN A 123 4.77 4.57 6.16
C GLN A 123 6.21 5.03 5.93
N ARG A 124 6.92 5.44 6.99
CA ARG A 124 8.31 5.88 6.90
C ARG A 124 9.24 4.72 6.53
N ALA A 125 9.06 3.55 7.14
CA ALA A 125 9.81 2.36 6.77
C ALA A 125 9.61 2.00 5.29
N ARG A 126 8.36 1.99 4.79
CA ARG A 126 8.08 1.68 3.39
C ARG A 126 8.70 2.70 2.43
N ALA A 127 8.71 3.99 2.79
CA ALA A 127 9.36 5.04 2.01
C ALA A 127 10.88 4.89 2.00
N THR A 128 11.50 4.75 3.18
CA THR A 128 12.95 4.65 3.36
C THR A 128 13.52 3.38 2.72
N ASP A 129 13.02 2.19 3.08
CA ASP A 129 13.61 0.92 2.63
C ASP A 129 13.50 0.72 1.10
N ASN A 130 12.53 1.41 0.48
CA ASN A 130 12.26 1.29 -0.94
C ASN A 130 12.64 2.53 -1.74
N HIS A 131 13.25 3.57 -1.17
CA HIS A 131 13.40 4.91 -1.78
C HIS A 131 12.23 5.25 -2.71
N CYS A 132 11.05 5.32 -2.10
CA CYS A 132 9.78 5.70 -2.71
C CYS A 132 9.12 6.74 -1.81
N LEU A 133 8.20 7.52 -2.37
CA LEU A 133 7.23 8.24 -1.56
C LEU A 133 6.18 7.26 -1.02
N ALA A 134 5.70 7.49 0.19
CA ALA A 134 4.58 6.74 0.76
C ALA A 134 3.48 7.72 1.16
N ALA A 135 2.28 7.53 0.62
CA ALA A 135 1.10 8.28 1.02
C ALA A 135 0.08 7.35 1.65
N THR A 136 -0.43 7.76 2.81
CA THR A 136 -1.51 7.08 3.51
C THR A 136 -2.61 8.08 3.78
N GLN A 137 -3.85 7.71 3.47
CA GLN A 137 -4.99 8.60 3.67
C GLN A 137 -5.91 8.02 4.74
N GLN A 138 -6.10 8.77 5.84
CA GLN A 138 -7.20 8.61 6.80
C GLN A 138 -8.29 9.66 6.51
N SER A 139 -9.37 9.69 7.29
CA SER A 139 -10.50 10.63 7.14
C SER A 139 -10.18 12.12 7.36
N ILE A 140 -8.89 12.51 7.38
CA ILE A 140 -8.42 13.88 7.55
C ILE A 140 -7.86 14.39 6.21
N ARG A 141 -8.13 15.66 5.90
CA ARG A 141 -7.62 16.32 4.68
C ARG A 141 -6.13 16.65 4.83
N THR A 142 -5.30 16.15 3.92
CA THR A 142 -3.89 16.50 3.80
C THR A 142 -3.61 16.97 2.38
N LEU A 143 -2.86 18.07 2.24
CA LEU A 143 -2.33 18.55 0.97
C LEU A 143 -0.81 18.63 1.10
N SER A 144 -0.08 18.01 0.17
CA SER A 144 1.38 18.04 0.18
C SER A 144 1.90 18.10 -1.26
N PRO A 145 2.79 19.05 -1.59
CA PRO A 145 3.52 19.00 -2.86
C PRO A 145 4.45 17.78 -2.85
N VAL A 146 4.52 17.09 -3.98
CA VAL A 146 5.32 15.89 -4.16
C VAL A 146 6.40 16.16 -5.20
N ASP A 147 7.66 15.92 -4.83
CA ASP A 147 8.82 16.02 -5.71
C ASP A 147 9.32 14.60 -6.06
N PHE A 148 9.07 14.18 -7.31
CA PHE A 148 9.53 12.90 -7.81
C PHE A 148 11.01 12.92 -8.24
N ASP A 149 11.59 14.09 -8.51
CA ASP A 149 13.01 14.20 -8.89
C ASP A 149 13.89 13.92 -7.66
N MET A 150 13.46 14.35 -6.48
CA MET A 150 14.10 14.00 -5.21
C MET A 150 14.20 12.47 -5.02
N VAL A 151 13.17 11.71 -5.43
CA VAL A 151 13.19 10.24 -5.36
C VAL A 151 14.31 9.68 -6.22
N GLU A 152 14.47 10.18 -7.44
CA GLU A 152 15.52 9.73 -8.35
C GLU A 152 16.92 10.17 -7.90
N GLN A 153 17.04 11.35 -7.30
CA GLN A 153 18.29 11.81 -6.69
C GLN A 153 18.74 10.88 -5.55
N VAL A 154 17.84 10.55 -4.60
CA VAL A 154 18.14 9.63 -3.50
C VAL A 154 18.56 8.26 -4.02
N ARG A 155 17.89 7.75 -5.07
CA ARG A 155 18.23 6.46 -5.70
C ARG A 155 19.63 6.45 -6.33
N ARG A 156 20.13 7.59 -6.81
CA ARG A 156 21.49 7.73 -7.34
C ARG A 156 22.54 7.86 -6.25
N GLN A 157 22.21 8.57 -5.17
CA GLN A 157 23.15 8.81 -4.06
C GLN A 157 23.33 7.57 -3.17
N ILE A 158 22.24 6.86 -2.88
CA ILE A 158 22.25 5.68 -2.01
C ILE A 158 21.66 4.50 -2.79
N THR A 159 22.54 3.67 -3.34
CA THR A 159 22.16 2.60 -4.28
C THR A 159 21.76 1.28 -3.59
N ILE A 160 21.03 1.34 -2.47
CA ILE A 160 20.69 0.16 -1.64
C ILE A 160 20.10 -1.01 -2.44
N HIS A 161 19.35 -0.74 -3.52
CA HIS A 161 18.73 -1.77 -4.35
C HIS A 161 19.74 -2.56 -5.18
N GLN A 162 20.83 -1.91 -5.61
CA GLN A 162 21.94 -2.56 -6.33
C GLN A 162 22.86 -3.33 -5.37
N GLN A 163 22.86 -2.95 -4.09
CA GLN A 163 23.69 -3.56 -3.04
C GLN A 163 23.04 -4.80 -2.41
N ARG A 164 21.83 -5.19 -2.86
CA ARG A 164 21.10 -6.36 -2.33
C ARG A 164 21.85 -7.65 -2.62
N ARG A 165 22.05 -8.48 -1.59
CA ARG A 165 22.66 -9.81 -1.67
C ARG A 165 21.66 -10.90 -2.02
N THR A 166 21.12 -10.85 -3.25
CA THR A 166 20.14 -11.85 -3.73
C THR A 166 20.68 -13.26 -3.73
N ASP A 167 22.00 -13.42 -3.90
CA ASP A 167 22.73 -14.68 -3.77
C ASP A 167 22.63 -15.30 -2.37
N VAL A 168 22.47 -14.47 -1.33
CA VAL A 168 22.29 -14.90 0.06
C VAL A 168 20.82 -15.19 0.32
N TYR A 169 19.91 -14.27 -0.02
CA TYR A 169 18.49 -14.38 0.33
C TYR A 169 17.76 -15.48 -0.45
N ALA A 170 18.19 -15.80 -1.67
CA ALA A 170 17.57 -16.85 -2.48
C ALA A 170 17.78 -18.25 -1.88
N LYS A 171 18.94 -18.49 -1.25
CA LYS A 171 19.23 -19.77 -0.58
C LYS A 171 18.31 -20.00 0.61
N ALA A 172 18.13 -18.98 1.44
CA ALA A 172 17.28 -19.07 2.63
C ALA A 172 15.79 -19.31 2.30
N ARG A 173 15.32 -18.96 1.10
CA ARG A 173 13.95 -19.21 0.64
C ARG A 173 13.70 -20.63 0.13
N ALA A 174 14.74 -21.37 -0.21
CA ALA A 174 14.59 -22.75 -0.66
C ALA A 174 14.39 -23.72 0.52
N ASP A 175 14.69 -23.28 1.74
CA ASP A 175 14.67 -24.09 2.97
C ASP A 175 13.45 -23.78 3.88
N SER A 176 12.47 -23.00 3.39
CA SER A 176 11.26 -22.55 4.11
C SER A 176 10.00 -22.87 3.34
#